data_AF-A0A560HIN3-F1
#
_entry.id   AF-A0A560HIN3-F1
#
_cell.length_a   1.000
_cell.length_b   1.000
_cell.length_c   1.000
_cell.angle_alpha   90.00
_cell.angle_beta   90.00
_cell.angle_gamma   90.00
#
_symmetry.space_group_name_H-M   'P 1'
#
loop_
_entity.id
_entity.type
_entity.pdbx_description
1 polymer ?
#
loop_
_entity_poly.entity_id
_entity_poly.type
_entity_poly.pdbx_seq_one_letter_code
_entity_poly.pdbx_strand_id
1 'polypeptide(L)' 'MKRRAAIEPIIGHLKAEHRMGRNYLKGRYGDRINAVLAAAGFNFHLLVRWFKDLWRAFFLVLQTQSKMALISSS' A
#
# COMPACT_ATOMS: atom_id res chain seq x y z
N MET A 1 4.32 24.78 -1.83
CA MET A 1 3.86 23.73 -0.88
C MET A 1 2.49 23.16 -1.28
N LYS A 2 2.41 22.26 -2.28
CA LYS A 2 1.12 21.67 -2.74
C LYS A 2 0.84 20.25 -2.25
N ARG A 3 1.79 19.60 -1.56
CA ARG A 3 1.60 18.22 -1.04
C ARG A 3 0.71 18.14 0.19
N ARG A 4 0.68 19.18 1.05
CA ARG A 4 -0.13 19.16 2.29
C ARG A 4 -1.64 19.28 2.04
N ALA A 5 -2.03 20.10 1.05
CA ALA A 5 -3.43 20.31 0.68
C ALA A 5 -4.11 19.06 0.09
N ALA A 6 -3.34 18.12 -0.47
CA ALA A 6 -3.86 16.84 -0.97
C ALA A 6 -3.98 15.78 0.15
N ILE A 7 -3.28 15.96 1.27
CA ILE A 7 -3.26 15.01 2.39
C ILE A 7 -4.44 15.28 3.34
N GLU A 8 -4.80 16.54 3.58
CA GLU A 8 -5.94 16.94 4.41
C GLU A 8 -7.29 16.31 4.02
N PRO A 9 -7.71 16.28 2.74
CA PRO A 9 -8.94 15.62 2.36
C PRO A 9 -8.87 14.09 2.51
N ILE A 10 -7.70 13.48 2.32
CA ILE A 10 -7.49 12.05 2.55
C ILE A 10 -7.59 11.71 4.04
N ILE A 11 -7.03 12.56 4.92
CA ILE A 11 -7.18 12.43 6.39
C ILE A 11 -8.65 12.62 6.80
N GLY A 12 -9.35 13.58 6.20
CA GLY A 12 -10.78 13.81 6.42
C GLY A 12 -11.64 12.61 6.02
N HIS A 13 -11.42 12.06 4.83
CA HIS A 13 -12.10 10.84 4.37
C HIS A 13 -11.73 9.62 5.22
N LEU A 14 -10.47 9.43 5.62
CA LEU A 14 -10.08 8.34 6.51
C LEU A 14 -10.81 8.39 7.86
N LYS A 15 -11.01 9.61 8.38
CA LYS A 15 -11.70 9.85 9.66
C LYS A 15 -13.20 9.59 9.57
N ALA A 16 -13.80 9.87 8.40
CA ALA A 16 -15.23 9.68 8.15
C ALA A 16 -15.58 8.25 7.74
N GLU A 17 -14.76 7.59 6.93
CA GLU A 17 -15.09 6.30 6.30
C GLU A 17 -14.50 5.08 7.03
N HIS A 18 -13.41 5.24 7.79
CA HIS A 18 -12.69 4.10 8.36
C HIS A 18 -12.84 3.96 9.87
N ARG A 19 -14.10 3.93 10.36
CA ARG A 19 -14.45 3.51 11.73
C ARG A 19 -13.38 3.91 12.76
N MET A 20 -13.02 5.19 12.84
CA MET A 20 -12.43 5.76 14.07
C MET A 20 -13.50 5.84 15.17
N GLY A 21 -14.41 4.86 15.22
CA GLY A 21 -15.21 4.59 16.40
C GLY A 21 -14.28 3.97 17.44
N ARG A 22 -14.47 4.39 18.69
CA ARG A 22 -13.67 4.03 19.87
C ARG A 22 -13.12 2.60 19.77
N ASN A 23 -11.80 2.46 19.81
CA ASN A 23 -11.12 1.21 20.07
C ASN A 23 -11.54 0.72 21.47
N TYR A 24 -12.43 -0.27 21.49
CA TYR A 24 -13.06 -0.81 22.70
C TYR A 24 -12.09 -1.54 23.65
N LEU A 25 -10.81 -1.72 23.24
CA LEU A 25 -9.82 -2.46 24.02
C LEU A 25 -8.88 -1.57 24.85
N LYS A 26 -8.73 -0.27 24.55
CA LYS A 26 -7.83 0.66 25.29
C LYS A 26 -8.27 2.15 25.35
N GLY A 27 -9.50 2.49 24.97
CA GLY A 27 -9.99 3.87 25.01
C GLY A 27 -9.15 4.84 24.16
N ARG A 28 -9.00 6.12 24.59
CA ARG A 28 -8.35 7.18 23.81
C ARG A 28 -6.91 6.88 23.37
N TYR A 29 -6.18 6.04 24.10
CA TYR A 29 -4.81 5.67 23.74
C TYR A 29 -4.78 4.65 22.59
N GLY A 30 -5.72 3.70 22.61
CA GLY A 30 -5.93 2.76 21.52
C GLY A 30 -6.40 3.42 20.22
N ASP A 31 -7.18 4.49 20.31
CA ASP A 31 -7.62 5.28 19.15
C ASP A 31 -6.44 5.95 18.43
N ARG A 32 -5.50 6.51 19.20
CA ARG A 32 -4.30 7.16 18.64
C ARG A 32 -3.40 6.15 17.93
N ILE A 33 -3.17 5.00 18.56
CA ILE A 33 -2.36 3.92 17.96
C ILE A 33 -3.04 3.40 16.69
N ASN A 34 -4.36 3.20 16.72
CA ASN A 34 -5.10 2.71 15.55
C ASN A 34 -5.05 3.71 14.39
N ALA A 35 -5.16 5.02 14.65
CA ALA A 35 -5.03 6.04 13.62
C ALA A 35 -3.63 6.07 12.98
N VAL A 36 -2.57 5.96 13.80
CA VAL A 36 -1.19 5.90 13.31
C VAL A 36 -0.95 4.62 12.50
N LEU A 37 -1.46 3.48 12.97
CA LEU A 37 -1.30 2.19 12.30
C LEU A 37 -2.10 2.14 10.99
N ALA A 38 -3.30 2.73 10.95
CA ALA A 38 -4.09 2.85 9.73
C ALA A 38 -3.39 3.75 8.69
N ALA A 39 -2.83 4.88 9.11
CA ALA A 39 -2.05 5.75 8.23
C ALA A 39 -0.78 5.05 7.72
N ALA A 40 -0.08 4.31 8.59
CA ALA A 40 1.07 3.50 8.21
C ALA A 40 0.66 2.39 7.22
N GLY A 41 -0.43 1.68 7.49
CA GLY A 41 -0.97 0.62 6.63
C GLY A 41 -1.36 1.13 5.24
N PHE A 42 -1.94 2.33 5.15
CA PHE A 42 -2.23 2.95 3.86
C PHE A 42 -0.96 3.27 3.06
N ASN A 43 0.09 3.77 3.73
CA ASN A 43 1.39 3.99 3.08
C ASN A 43 2.05 2.67 2.66
N PHE A 44 1.95 1.62 3.48
CA PHE A 44 2.48 0.30 3.14
C PHE A 44 1.71 -0.35 1.98
N HIS A 45 0.41 -0.10 1.84
CA HIS A 45 -0.37 -0.61 0.71
C HIS A 45 0.19 -0.11 -0.63
N LEU A 46 0.65 1.15 -0.69
CA LEU A 46 1.30 1.68 -1.89
C LEU A 46 2.66 1.00 -2.16
N LEU A 47 3.45 0.77 -1.10
CA LEU A 47 4.73 0.07 -1.20
C LEU A 47 4.55 -1.38 -1.67
N VAL A 48 3.56 -2.10 -1.11
CA VAL A 48 3.23 -3.48 -1.50
C VAL A 48 2.72 -3.55 -2.94
N ARG A 49 1.95 -2.56 -3.40
CA ARG A 49 1.55 -2.46 -4.82
C ARG A 49 2.76 -2.31 -5.74
N TRP A 50 3.66 -1.38 -5.42
CA TRP A 50 4.91 -1.21 -6.15
C TRP A 50 5.75 -2.49 -6.18
N PHE A 51 5.86 -3.17 -5.04
CA PHE A 51 6.59 -4.43 -4.94
C PHE A 51 5.94 -5.52 -5.80
N LYS A 52 4.61 -5.62 -5.80
CA LYS A 52 3.86 -6.56 -6.65
C LYS A 52 4.10 -6.31 -8.14
N ASP A 53 4.14 -5.06 -8.56
CA ASP A 53 4.39 -4.69 -9.96
C ASP A 53 5.84 -4.97 -10.36
N LEU A 54 6.80 -4.68 -9.47
CA LEU A 54 8.21 -5.04 -9.66
C LEU A 54 8.39 -6.56 -9.81
N TRP A 55 7.74 -7.34 -8.94
CA TRP A 55 7.79 -8.80 -9.00
C TRP A 55 7.17 -9.36 -10.27
N ARG A 56 6.05 -8.79 -10.73
CA ARG A 56 5.44 -9.16 -12.02
C ARG A 56 6.37 -8.89 -13.19
N ALA A 57 6.99 -7.71 -13.23
CA ALA A 57 7.96 -7.37 -14.26
C ALA A 57 9.15 -8.33 -14.26
N PHE A 58 9.68 -8.65 -13.08
CA PHE A 58 10.77 -9.62 -12.92
C PHE A 58 10.40 -11.00 -13.47
N PHE A 59 9.23 -11.54 -13.10
CA PHE A 59 8.76 -12.82 -13.61
C PHE A 59 8.53 -12.84 -15.12
N LEU A 60 7.99 -11.76 -15.69
CA LEU A 60 7.80 -11.65 -17.15
C LEU A 60 9.14 -11.65 -17.89
N VAL A 61 10.14 -10.92 -17.38
CA VAL A 61 11.50 -10.93 -17.95
C VAL A 61 12.07 -12.34 -17.91
N LEU A 62 11.98 -13.04 -16.77
CA LEU A 62 12.45 -14.42 -16.67
C LEU A 62 11.75 -15.36 -17.67
N GLN A 63 10.43 -15.26 -17.81
CA GLN A 63 9.67 -16.07 -18.78
C GLN A 63 10.06 -15.76 -20.23
N THR A 64 10.30 -14.49 -20.57
CA THR A 64 10.77 -14.10 -21.91
C THR A 64 12.13 -14.70 -22.21
N GLN A 65 13.07 -14.66 -21.26
CA GLN A 65 14.40 -15.25 -21.45
C GLN A 65 14.32 -16.77 -21.64
N SER A 66 13.49 -17.48 -20.86
CA SER A 66 13.29 -18.91 -21.03
C SER A 66 12.69 -19.26 -22.40
N LYS A 67 11.72 -18.49 -22.90
CA LYS A 67 11.15 -18.72 -24.24
C LYS A 67 12.16 -18.44 -25.36
N MET A 68 12.93 -17.36 -25.26
CA MET A 68 13.91 -17.00 -26.29
C MET A 68 15.06 -18.01 -26.37
N ALA A 69 15.50 -18.54 -25.22
CA ALA A 69 16.50 -19.60 -25.16
C ALA A 69 16.03 -20.88 -25.85
N LEU A 70 14.74 -21.27 -25.70
CA LEU A 70 14.18 -22.46 -26.36
C LEU A 70 14.06 -22.30 -27.89
N ILE A 71 13.73 -21.10 -28.36
CA ILE A 71 13.64 -20.80 -29.81
C ILE A 71 15.03 -20.79 -30.45
N SER A 72 16.05 -20.33 -29.74
CA SER A 72 17.43 -20.33 -30.26
C SER A 72 18.09 -21.72 -30.31
N SER A 73 17.52 -22.71 -29.62
CA SER A 73 18.00 -24.10 -29.60
C SER A 73 17.23 -25.04 -30.54
N SER A 74 16.28 -24.51 -31.31
CA SER A 74 15.47 -25.23 -32.31
C SER A 74 15.90 -24.84 -33.73
#